data_AF-A0AAN7Z7K9-F1
#
_entry.id   AF-A0AAN7Z7K9-F1
#
_cell.length_a   1.000
_cell.length_b   1.000
_cell.length_c   1.000
_cell.angle_alpha   90.00
_cell.angle_beta   90.00
_cell.angle_gamma   90.00
#
_symmetry.space_group_name_H-M   'P 1'
#
loop_
_entity.id
_entity.type
_entity.pdbx_description
1 polymer ?
#
loop_
_entity_poly.entity_id
_entity_poly.type
_entity_poly.pdbx_seq_one_letter_code
_entity_poly.pdbx_strand_id
1 'polypeptide(L)'
;MAINLFAEIIIVTNSETTRKRIENIGTQVLNDLGKDSSCKRSNVNFQVKVCPVTNKREQLVIGIKAAKTELIVLADDHVFFKPQFVTDVTSVFEKPLVGLCGTRKSVRRQALKATTVWGKYWKRYWNFLGSTYLAQNDFRARCTNAADGGVNVVSGRALFVRRKIVQDPKFISKYLNERFLFGLFGPLNSDDDNFLTRWVTKEGWEIKIQDTYEATVKTTLGQQHKFIGQCLRWARTTYRSNLCSLLTDRTAYAALTFYVTDWTGRKLDNPDEISFSFALSVDGVPVKGKEPVNRAQKTIRTI
;
A
#
# COMPACT_ATOMS: atom_id res chain seq x y z
N MET A 1 -23.51 19.10 -8.64
CA MET A 1 -22.28 18.71 -7.90
C MET A 1 -21.36 18.05 -8.93
N ALA A 2 -20.17 18.59 -9.20
CA ALA A 2 -19.34 18.08 -10.31
C ALA A 2 -18.72 16.72 -9.94
N ILE A 3 -18.84 15.74 -10.83
CA ILE A 3 -18.18 14.43 -10.70
C ILE A 3 -16.69 14.60 -11.02
N ASN A 4 -15.81 14.13 -10.13
CA ASN A 4 -14.38 14.02 -10.42
C ASN A 4 -14.16 13.13 -11.63
N LEU A 5 -13.56 13.68 -12.69
CA LEU A 5 -13.09 12.86 -13.80
C LEU A 5 -11.58 12.95 -13.87
N PHE A 6 -10.97 11.77 -13.81
CA PHE A 6 -9.59 11.56 -14.19
C PHE A 6 -9.40 12.08 -15.62
N ALA A 7 -8.30 12.80 -15.88
CA ALA A 7 -7.99 13.20 -17.25
C ALA A 7 -7.65 11.97 -18.13
N GLU A 8 -7.11 10.94 -17.50
CA GLU A 8 -6.66 9.72 -18.16
C GLU A 8 -6.92 8.51 -17.25
N ILE A 9 -7.43 7.42 -17.82
CA ILE A 9 -7.64 6.14 -17.15
C ILE A 9 -6.87 5.08 -17.95
N ILE A 10 -5.92 4.43 -17.27
CA ILE A 10 -5.09 3.38 -17.88
C ILE A 10 -5.33 2.08 -17.14
N ILE A 11 -5.76 1.06 -17.86
CA ILE A 11 -5.91 -0.30 -17.34
C ILE A 11 -4.88 -1.19 -18.01
N VAL A 12 -4.13 -1.95 -17.24
CA VAL A 12 -3.16 -2.92 -17.76
C VAL A 12 -3.67 -4.33 -17.49
N THR A 13 -3.74 -5.16 -18.52
CA THR A 13 -4.23 -6.53 -18.46
C THR A 13 -3.21 -7.50 -19.04
N ASN A 14 -3.38 -8.80 -18.81
CA ASN A 14 -2.45 -9.83 -19.27
C ASN A 14 -2.85 -10.52 -20.59
N SER A 15 -4.03 -10.22 -21.12
CA SER A 15 -4.55 -10.88 -22.32
C SER A 15 -5.23 -9.89 -23.26
N GLU A 16 -5.02 -10.09 -24.56
CA GLU A 16 -5.68 -9.35 -25.63
C GLU A 16 -7.20 -9.58 -25.64
N THR A 17 -7.66 -10.77 -25.25
CA THR A 17 -9.11 -11.04 -25.13
C THR A 17 -9.74 -10.20 -24.03
N THR A 18 -9.07 -10.11 -22.87
CA THR A 18 -9.50 -9.28 -21.75
C THR A 18 -9.41 -7.80 -22.11
N ARG A 19 -8.39 -7.39 -22.88
CA ARG A 19 -8.23 -6.02 -23.37
C ARG A 19 -9.46 -5.57 -24.16
N LYS A 20 -9.85 -6.31 -25.20
CA LYS A 20 -11.03 -6.00 -26.03
C LYS A 20 -12.31 -5.91 -25.19
N ARG A 21 -12.48 -6.79 -24.21
CA ARG A 21 -13.62 -6.75 -23.29
C ARG A 21 -13.64 -5.48 -22.45
N ILE A 22 -12.50 -5.07 -21.91
CA ILE A 22 -12.37 -3.86 -21.10
C ILE A 22 -12.56 -2.60 -21.96
N GLU A 23 -12.04 -2.59 -23.19
CA GLU A 23 -12.25 -1.49 -24.15
C GLU A 23 -13.73 -1.29 -24.47
N ASN A 24 -14.47 -2.38 -24.71
CA ASN A 24 -15.91 -2.32 -24.96
C ASN A 24 -16.68 -1.77 -23.76
N ILE A 25 -16.42 -2.31 -22.56
CA ILE A 25 -17.09 -1.86 -21.31
C ILE A 25 -16.72 -0.40 -21.00
N GLY A 26 -15.44 -0.04 -21.10
CA GLY A 26 -14.95 1.30 -20.83
C GLY A 26 -15.57 2.34 -21.76
N THR A 27 -15.65 2.03 -23.06
CA THR A 27 -16.28 2.91 -24.06
C THR A 27 -17.77 3.09 -23.77
N GLN A 28 -18.49 2.03 -23.40
CA GLN A 28 -19.89 2.14 -22.99
C GLN A 28 -20.06 3.04 -21.76
N VAL A 29 -19.26 2.82 -20.71
CA VAL A 29 -19.30 3.63 -19.48
C VAL A 29 -19.00 5.10 -19.76
N LEU A 30 -18.02 5.39 -20.61
CA LEU A 30 -17.68 6.77 -20.97
C LEU A 30 -18.78 7.44 -21.80
N ASN A 31 -19.41 6.71 -22.71
CA ASN A 31 -20.55 7.22 -23.48
C ASN A 31 -21.75 7.52 -22.58
N ASP A 32 -21.99 6.70 -21.57
CA ASP A 32 -23.06 6.93 -20.60
C ASP A 32 -22.74 8.12 -19.67
N LEU A 33 -21.48 8.27 -19.24
CA LEU A 33 -21.02 9.43 -18.48
C LEU A 33 -21.03 10.73 -19.29
N GLY A 34 -20.78 10.66 -20.60
CA GLY A 34 -20.84 11.82 -21.50
C GLY A 34 -22.26 12.38 -21.70
N LYS A 35 -23.29 11.56 -21.42
CA LYS A 35 -24.70 11.99 -21.45
C LYS A 35 -25.15 12.63 -20.13
N ASP A 36 -24.39 12.46 -19.05
CA ASP A 36 -24.69 13.04 -17.76
C ASP A 36 -24.25 14.51 -17.71
N SER A 37 -25.22 15.42 -17.66
CA SER A 37 -24.99 16.88 -17.61
C SER A 37 -24.28 17.36 -16.33
N SER A 38 -24.10 16.50 -15.33
CA SER A 38 -23.32 16.79 -14.11
C SER A 38 -21.81 16.55 -14.26
N CYS A 39 -21.40 15.90 -15.35
CA CYS A 39 -20.02 15.55 -15.70
C CYS A 39 -19.32 16.73 -16.40
N LYS A 40 -18.36 17.38 -15.73
CA LYS A 40 -17.65 18.58 -16.28
C LYS A 40 -16.55 18.26 -17.30
N ARG A 41 -16.13 17.00 -17.43
CA ARG A 41 -14.99 16.58 -18.27
C ARG A 41 -15.46 15.57 -19.31
N SER A 42 -15.76 16.07 -20.50
CA SER A 42 -16.20 15.26 -21.66
C SER A 42 -15.07 14.45 -22.32
N ASN A 43 -13.80 14.77 -22.04
CA ASN A 43 -12.64 14.18 -22.74
C ASN A 43 -11.73 13.38 -21.79
N VAL A 44 -12.22 12.29 -21.22
CA VAL A 44 -11.39 11.32 -20.48
C VAL A 44 -10.66 10.42 -21.46
N ASN A 45 -9.33 10.43 -21.45
CA ASN A 45 -8.54 9.52 -22.27
C ASN A 45 -8.52 8.12 -21.64
N PHE A 46 -9.12 7.14 -22.29
CA PHE A 46 -9.17 5.76 -21.81
C PHE A 46 -8.27 4.86 -22.62
N GLN A 47 -7.35 4.18 -21.93
CA GLN A 47 -6.39 3.28 -22.56
C GLN A 47 -6.35 1.94 -21.85
N VAL A 48 -6.28 0.88 -22.65
CA VAL A 48 -6.00 -0.46 -22.15
C VAL A 48 -4.68 -0.94 -22.75
N LYS A 49 -3.75 -1.37 -21.90
CA LYS A 49 -2.45 -1.92 -22.30
C LYS A 49 -2.38 -3.39 -21.96
N VAL A 50 -1.56 -4.13 -22.71
CA VAL A 50 -1.33 -5.55 -22.48
C VAL A 50 0.10 -5.76 -21.99
N CYS A 51 0.23 -6.54 -20.92
CA CYS A 51 1.49 -7.03 -20.38
C CYS A 51 1.45 -8.56 -20.41
N PRO A 52 2.28 -9.24 -21.21
CA PRO A 52 2.24 -10.71 -21.30
C PRO A 52 2.60 -11.38 -19.96
N VAL A 53 3.26 -10.64 -19.06
CA VAL A 53 3.69 -11.15 -17.75
C VAL A 53 2.60 -10.88 -16.70
N THR A 54 2.24 -11.92 -15.95
CA THR A 54 1.31 -11.81 -14.82
C THR A 54 2.07 -11.36 -13.56
N ASN A 55 2.61 -10.15 -13.61
CA ASN A 55 3.37 -9.52 -12.53
C ASN A 55 2.83 -8.10 -12.28
N LYS A 56 2.36 -7.84 -11.06
CA LYS A 56 1.76 -6.54 -10.68
C LYS A 56 2.74 -5.39 -10.93
N ARG A 57 4.02 -5.56 -10.60
CA ARG A 57 5.01 -4.49 -10.74
C ARG A 57 5.29 -4.14 -12.20
N GLU A 58 5.44 -5.14 -13.06
CA GLU A 58 5.64 -4.92 -14.50
C GLU A 58 4.42 -4.27 -15.15
N GLN A 59 3.22 -4.73 -14.77
CA GLN A 59 1.96 -4.14 -15.22
C GLN A 59 1.85 -2.68 -14.79
N LEU A 60 2.17 -2.37 -13.53
CA LEU A 60 2.20 -1.00 -13.03
C LEU A 60 3.20 -0.13 -13.80
N VAL A 61 4.40 -0.63 -14.11
CA VAL A 61 5.39 0.13 -14.89
C VAL A 61 4.89 0.45 -16.30
N ILE A 62 4.20 -0.48 -16.97
CA ILE A 62 3.59 -0.21 -18.29
C ILE A 62 2.56 0.90 -18.19
N GLY A 63 1.71 0.87 -17.16
CA GLY A 63 0.73 1.93 -16.90
C GLY A 63 1.38 3.27 -16.60
N ILE A 64 2.40 3.27 -15.71
CA ILE A 64 3.16 4.46 -15.33
C ILE A 64 3.84 5.09 -16.54
N LYS A 65 4.47 4.29 -17.43
CA LYS A 65 5.11 4.79 -18.64
C LYS A 65 4.12 5.40 -19.65
N ALA A 66 2.89 4.90 -19.66
CA ALA A 66 1.85 5.41 -20.56
C ALA A 66 1.19 6.70 -20.05
N ALA A 67 1.20 6.95 -18.74
CA ALA A 67 0.57 8.10 -18.12
C ALA A 67 1.23 9.43 -18.51
N LYS A 68 0.41 10.42 -18.87
CA LYS A 68 0.87 11.76 -19.31
C LYS A 68 0.64 12.85 -18.27
N THR A 69 -0.25 12.61 -17.31
CA THR A 69 -0.63 13.58 -16.27
C THR A 69 0.48 13.82 -15.26
N GLU A 70 0.52 14.99 -14.61
CA GLU A 70 1.55 15.30 -13.61
C GLU A 70 1.47 14.43 -12.35
N LEU A 71 0.25 14.03 -11.99
CA LEU A 71 -0.04 13.13 -10.87
C LEU A 71 -0.57 11.82 -11.41
N ILE A 72 -0.13 10.72 -10.80
CA ILE A 72 -0.58 9.36 -11.10
C ILE A 72 -1.28 8.83 -9.86
N VAL A 73 -2.47 8.26 -10.07
CA VAL A 73 -3.24 7.55 -9.04
C VAL A 73 -3.09 6.06 -9.26
N LEU A 74 -2.49 5.36 -8.31
CA LEU A 74 -2.46 3.90 -8.31
C LEU A 74 -3.59 3.41 -7.40
N ALA A 75 -4.46 2.58 -7.96
CA ALA A 75 -5.64 2.09 -7.25
C ALA A 75 -5.90 0.60 -7.54
N ASP A 76 -6.33 -0.13 -6.51
CA ASP A 76 -6.79 -1.50 -6.65
C ASP A 76 -8.22 -1.55 -7.24
N ASP A 77 -8.59 -2.70 -7.81
CA ASP A 77 -9.87 -2.95 -8.48
C ASP A 77 -11.12 -2.95 -7.56
N HIS A 78 -10.93 -3.13 -6.26
CA HIS A 78 -11.99 -3.26 -5.25
C HIS A 78 -12.12 -2.03 -4.35
N VAL A 79 -11.83 -0.87 -4.94
CA VAL A 79 -11.70 0.40 -4.25
C VAL A 79 -12.72 1.41 -4.78
N PHE A 80 -13.38 2.11 -3.87
CA PHE A 80 -14.48 3.01 -4.20
C PHE A 80 -14.17 4.43 -3.72
N PHE A 81 -14.21 5.37 -4.65
CA PHE A 81 -13.97 6.78 -4.43
C PHE A 81 -15.27 7.56 -4.21
N LYS A 82 -15.15 8.70 -3.53
CA LYS A 82 -16.21 9.70 -3.44
C LYS A 82 -16.15 10.69 -4.60
N PRO A 83 -17.25 11.40 -4.90
CA PRO A 83 -17.28 12.34 -6.01
C PRO A 83 -16.27 13.48 -5.92
N GLN A 84 -15.80 13.87 -4.72
CA GLN A 84 -14.80 14.94 -4.49
C GLN A 84 -13.39 14.41 -4.14
N PHE A 85 -13.21 13.09 -4.09
CA PHE A 85 -11.95 12.41 -3.76
C PHE A 85 -10.68 12.94 -4.45
N VAL A 86 -10.63 12.96 -5.78
CA VAL A 86 -9.46 13.41 -6.55
C VAL A 86 -9.14 14.86 -6.24
N THR A 87 -10.13 15.76 -6.33
CA THR A 87 -9.95 17.19 -6.04
C THR A 87 -9.38 17.43 -4.64
N ASP A 88 -9.93 16.74 -3.63
CA ASP A 88 -9.47 16.90 -2.25
C ASP A 88 -8.02 16.42 -2.06
N VAL A 89 -7.67 15.24 -2.59
CA VAL A 89 -6.30 14.70 -2.47
C VAL A 89 -5.29 15.51 -3.29
N THR A 90 -5.69 16.07 -4.43
CA THR A 90 -4.77 16.87 -5.26
C THR A 90 -4.29 18.15 -4.57
N SER A 91 -5.07 18.70 -3.64
CA SER A 91 -4.67 19.89 -2.86
C SER A 91 -3.36 19.68 -2.09
N VAL A 92 -3.07 18.45 -1.67
CA VAL A 92 -1.84 18.09 -0.95
C VAL A 92 -0.58 18.35 -1.80
N PHE A 93 -0.70 18.26 -3.13
CA PHE A 93 0.40 18.46 -4.07
C PHE A 93 0.64 19.92 -4.45
N GLU A 94 -0.10 20.87 -3.86
CA GLU A 94 0.26 22.30 -3.92
C GLU A 94 1.64 22.55 -3.32
N LYS A 95 2.02 21.76 -2.31
CA LYS A 95 3.38 21.75 -1.78
C LYS A 95 4.32 21.01 -2.72
N PRO A 96 5.35 21.67 -3.30
CA PRO A 96 6.18 21.08 -4.34
C PRO A 96 7.00 19.87 -3.85
N LEU A 97 7.36 19.83 -2.56
CA LEU A 97 8.11 18.73 -1.94
C LEU A 97 7.28 17.48 -1.64
N VAL A 98 5.95 17.56 -1.65
CA VAL A 98 5.12 16.37 -1.42
C VAL A 98 5.12 15.49 -2.66
N GLY A 99 5.77 14.34 -2.56
CA GLY A 99 5.95 13.39 -3.67
C GLY A 99 4.90 12.29 -3.71
N LEU A 100 4.38 11.89 -2.55
CA LEU A 100 3.46 10.77 -2.37
C LEU A 100 2.37 11.14 -1.37
N CYS A 101 1.12 10.85 -1.72
CA CYS A 101 -0.03 11.04 -0.83
C CYS A 101 -0.79 9.74 -0.64
N GLY A 102 -0.96 9.34 0.62
CA GLY A 102 -1.92 8.33 1.04
C GLY A 102 -3.28 8.93 1.36
N THR A 103 -4.27 8.07 1.54
CA THR A 103 -5.64 8.49 1.85
C THR A 103 -6.22 7.71 3.02
N ARG A 104 -7.15 8.33 3.75
CA ARG A 104 -7.94 7.63 4.77
C ARG A 104 -8.69 6.45 4.17
N LYS A 105 -8.72 5.33 4.88
CA LYS A 105 -9.41 4.11 4.48
C LYS A 105 -10.60 3.83 5.39
N SER A 106 -11.67 3.31 4.79
CA SER A 106 -12.84 2.81 5.50
C SER A 106 -13.29 1.49 4.88
N VAL A 107 -13.85 0.62 5.70
CA VAL A 107 -14.44 -0.62 5.21
C VAL A 107 -15.82 -0.35 4.61
N ARG A 108 -16.04 -0.88 3.41
CA ARG A 108 -17.38 -1.04 2.84
C ARG A 108 -17.94 -2.38 3.28
N ARG A 109 -18.94 -2.34 4.17
CA ARG A 109 -19.64 -3.55 4.61
C ARG A 109 -20.35 -4.19 3.42
N GLN A 110 -20.09 -5.47 3.19
CA GLN A 110 -20.84 -6.26 2.21
C GLN A 110 -22.09 -6.86 2.87
N ALA A 111 -23.15 -7.02 2.09
CA ALA A 111 -24.36 -7.71 2.54
C ALA A 111 -24.03 -9.15 2.93
N LEU A 112 -24.49 -9.57 4.12
CA LEU A 112 -24.25 -10.91 4.65
C LEU A 112 -25.12 -11.93 3.90
N LYS A 113 -24.61 -12.48 2.81
CA LYS A 113 -25.24 -13.63 2.14
C LYS A 113 -24.94 -14.90 2.92
N ALA A 114 -25.69 -15.18 3.97
CA ALA A 114 -25.66 -16.47 4.69
C ALA A 114 -27.08 -16.86 5.09
N THR A 115 -27.44 -18.12 4.86
CA THR A 115 -28.76 -18.67 5.17
C THR A 115 -28.86 -19.10 6.63
N THR A 116 -27.77 -19.62 7.21
CA THR A 116 -27.74 -20.09 8.61
C THR A 116 -27.35 -19.00 9.61
N VAL A 117 -27.88 -19.08 10.83
CA VAL A 117 -27.55 -18.18 11.94
C VAL A 117 -26.05 -18.22 12.26
N TRP A 118 -25.47 -19.41 12.36
CA TRP A 118 -24.04 -19.62 12.58
C TRP A 118 -23.17 -19.06 11.44
N GLY A 119 -23.60 -19.23 10.19
CA GLY A 119 -22.91 -18.64 9.04
C GLY A 119 -22.91 -17.11 9.05
N LYS A 120 -24.03 -16.49 9.48
CA LYS A 120 -24.11 -15.04 9.68
C LYS A 120 -23.18 -14.57 10.81
N TYR A 121 -23.14 -15.29 11.94
CA TYR A 121 -22.26 -14.97 13.08
C TYR A 121 -20.79 -14.94 12.65
N TRP A 122 -20.28 -16.03 12.08
CA TRP A 122 -18.87 -16.10 11.70
C TRP A 122 -18.52 -15.05 10.63
N LYS A 123 -19.40 -14.78 9.65
CA LYS A 123 -19.14 -13.71 8.69
C LYS A 123 -19.05 -12.33 9.34
N ARG A 124 -19.86 -12.05 10.36
CA ARG A 124 -19.75 -10.81 11.16
C ARG A 124 -18.44 -10.76 11.93
N TYR A 125 -18.05 -11.85 12.58
CA TYR A 125 -16.80 -11.95 13.33
C TYR A 125 -15.58 -11.64 12.45
N TRP A 126 -15.44 -12.29 11.30
CA TRP A 126 -14.31 -12.05 10.40
C TRP A 126 -14.33 -10.66 9.78
N ASN A 127 -15.51 -10.14 9.44
CA ASN A 127 -15.65 -8.75 9.00
C ASN A 127 -15.22 -7.76 10.09
N PHE A 128 -15.56 -8.03 11.36
CA PHE A 128 -15.12 -7.23 12.49
C PHE A 128 -13.60 -7.25 12.61
N LEU A 129 -12.97 -8.42 12.63
CA LEU A 129 -11.51 -8.54 12.70
C LEU A 129 -10.80 -7.78 11.58
N GLY A 130 -11.23 -7.97 10.33
CA GLY A 130 -10.63 -7.26 9.21
C GLY A 130 -10.89 -5.75 9.25
N SER A 131 -12.04 -5.31 9.79
CA SER A 131 -12.35 -3.89 9.94
C SER A 131 -11.48 -3.25 11.00
N THR A 132 -11.31 -3.91 12.14
CA THR A 132 -10.43 -3.46 13.22
C THR A 132 -8.98 -3.41 12.74
N TYR A 133 -8.52 -4.42 12.00
CA TYR A 133 -7.17 -4.42 11.41
C TYR A 133 -6.96 -3.24 10.45
N LEU A 134 -7.91 -2.98 9.54
CA LEU A 134 -7.79 -1.86 8.61
C LEU A 134 -7.81 -0.53 9.36
N ALA A 135 -8.72 -0.37 10.32
CA ALA A 135 -8.87 0.85 11.11
C ALA A 135 -7.60 1.16 11.93
N GLN A 136 -6.99 0.15 12.56
CA GLN A 136 -5.75 0.31 13.30
C GLN A 136 -4.59 0.73 12.39
N ASN A 137 -4.40 0.06 11.25
CA ASN A 137 -3.34 0.43 10.31
C ASN A 137 -3.54 1.81 9.69
N ASP A 138 -4.78 2.17 9.39
CA ASP A 138 -5.12 3.51 8.89
C ASP A 138 -4.84 4.59 9.94
N PHE A 139 -5.28 4.36 11.18
CA PHE A 139 -5.03 5.26 12.30
C PHE A 139 -3.53 5.45 12.55
N ARG A 140 -2.77 4.36 12.64
CA ARG A 140 -1.31 4.41 12.85
C ARG A 140 -0.62 5.22 11.77
N ALA A 141 -0.88 4.92 10.50
CA ALA A 141 -0.27 5.65 9.38
C ALA A 141 -0.56 7.15 9.46
N ARG A 142 -1.80 7.54 9.79
CA ARG A 142 -2.19 8.95 9.96
C ARG A 142 -1.48 9.60 11.15
N CYS A 143 -1.42 8.92 12.28
CA CYS A 143 -0.79 9.43 13.49
C CYS A 143 0.71 9.67 13.30
N THR A 144 1.44 8.69 12.75
CA THR A 144 2.88 8.87 12.51
C THR A 144 3.12 9.99 11.49
N ASN A 145 2.33 10.02 10.41
CA ASN A 145 2.51 11.03 9.38
C ASN A 145 2.19 12.45 9.86
N ALA A 146 1.21 12.59 10.76
CA ALA A 146 0.89 13.86 11.40
C ALA A 146 1.97 14.28 12.42
N ALA A 147 2.60 13.32 13.11
CA ALA A 147 3.60 13.60 14.15
C ALA A 147 4.94 14.08 13.57
N ASP A 148 5.52 13.34 12.61
CA ASP A 148 6.85 13.64 12.07
C ASP A 148 6.93 13.57 10.53
N GLY A 149 5.80 13.35 9.84
CA GLY A 149 5.79 13.13 8.39
C GLY A 149 6.08 11.67 8.01
N GLY A 150 6.40 10.81 8.96
CA GLY A 150 6.76 9.42 8.72
C GLY A 150 5.58 8.48 8.52
N VAL A 151 5.78 7.48 7.67
CA VAL A 151 4.82 6.40 7.50
C VAL A 151 5.56 5.11 7.14
N ASN A 152 5.14 3.99 7.73
CA ASN A 152 5.69 2.69 7.39
C ASN A 152 5.45 2.35 5.91
N VAL A 153 4.20 2.46 5.49
CA VAL A 153 3.75 2.18 4.13
C VAL A 153 2.53 3.03 3.78
N VAL A 154 2.56 3.67 2.62
CA VAL A 154 1.37 4.23 1.99
C VAL A 154 0.65 3.10 1.27
N SER A 155 -0.51 2.68 1.78
CA SER A 155 -1.26 1.53 1.25
C SER A 155 -1.52 1.60 -0.26
N GLY A 156 -1.15 0.54 -0.99
CA GLY A 156 -1.37 0.40 -2.43
C GLY A 156 -2.82 0.38 -2.93
N ARG A 157 -3.81 0.33 -2.02
CA ARG A 157 -5.24 0.40 -2.38
C ARG A 157 -5.60 1.65 -3.18
N ALA A 158 -5.07 2.79 -2.77
CA ALA A 158 -5.27 4.07 -3.41
C ALA A 158 -4.19 5.01 -2.91
N LEU A 159 -3.29 5.41 -3.81
CA LEU A 159 -2.26 6.38 -3.53
C LEU A 159 -2.06 7.30 -4.73
N PHE A 160 -1.58 8.50 -4.44
CA PHE A 160 -1.26 9.51 -5.44
C PHE A 160 0.23 9.76 -5.40
N VAL A 161 0.86 9.85 -6.55
CA VAL A 161 2.30 10.07 -6.66
C VAL A 161 2.61 11.01 -7.80
N ARG A 162 3.65 11.84 -7.64
CA ARG A 162 4.13 12.68 -8.75
C ARG A 162 4.72 11.81 -9.85
N ARG A 163 4.29 12.04 -11.09
CA ARG A 163 4.76 11.30 -12.27
C ARG A 163 6.28 11.29 -12.39
N LYS A 164 6.94 12.43 -12.12
CA LYS A 164 8.41 12.57 -12.21
C LYS A 164 9.19 11.60 -11.30
N ILE A 165 8.59 11.13 -10.20
CA ILE A 165 9.23 10.16 -9.29
C ILE A 165 9.18 8.77 -9.91
N VAL A 166 8.01 8.36 -10.40
CA VAL A 166 7.78 6.99 -10.85
C VAL A 166 8.13 6.73 -12.31
N GLN A 167 8.26 7.80 -13.13
CA GLN A 167 8.78 7.70 -14.50
C GLN A 167 10.31 7.84 -14.58
N ASP A 168 11.01 8.11 -13.47
CA ASP A 168 12.46 8.12 -13.46
C ASP A 168 13.01 6.73 -13.88
N PRO A 169 13.88 6.64 -14.89
CA PRO A 169 14.54 5.39 -15.27
C PRO A 169 15.22 4.68 -14.09
N LYS A 170 15.79 5.42 -13.13
CA LYS A 170 16.41 4.86 -11.93
C LYS A 170 15.37 4.19 -11.04
N PHE A 171 14.22 4.84 -10.83
CA PHE A 171 13.11 4.26 -10.08
C PHE A 171 12.65 2.96 -10.74
N ILE A 172 12.34 2.98 -12.03
CA ILE A 172 11.81 1.83 -12.76
C ILE A 172 12.78 0.64 -12.68
N SER A 173 14.08 0.90 -12.88
CA SER A 173 15.12 -0.14 -12.79
C SER A 173 15.19 -0.77 -11.39
N LYS A 174 15.22 0.04 -10.33
CA LYS A 174 15.27 -0.50 -8.95
C LYS A 174 13.95 -1.13 -8.51
N TYR A 175 12.83 -0.63 -8.98
CA TYR A 175 11.49 -1.14 -8.66
C TYR A 175 11.27 -2.55 -9.22
N LEU A 176 11.73 -2.81 -10.45
CA LEU A 176 11.60 -4.13 -11.08
C LEU A 176 12.66 -5.13 -10.58
N ASN A 177 13.82 -4.65 -10.15
CA ASN A 177 14.94 -5.49 -9.72
C ASN A 177 15.15 -5.49 -8.20
N GLU A 178 14.12 -5.15 -7.43
CA GLU A 178 14.25 -5.05 -5.98
C GLU A 178 14.65 -6.39 -5.35
N ARG A 179 15.68 -6.35 -4.51
CA ARG A 179 16.16 -7.49 -3.72
C ARG A 179 16.15 -7.14 -2.23
N PHE A 180 15.88 -8.12 -1.37
CA PHE A 180 15.90 -7.99 0.09
C PHE A 180 17.06 -8.78 0.71
N LEU A 181 17.36 -8.49 1.98
CA LEU A 181 18.48 -9.06 2.76
C LEU A 181 19.83 -8.90 2.05
N PHE A 182 20.33 -7.66 1.97
CA PHE A 182 21.62 -7.33 1.33
C PHE A 182 21.76 -7.81 -0.13
N GLY A 183 20.64 -7.95 -0.84
CA GLY A 183 20.62 -8.37 -2.23
C GLY A 183 20.52 -9.88 -2.46
N LEU A 184 20.52 -10.71 -1.40
CA LEU A 184 20.51 -12.17 -1.52
C LEU A 184 19.22 -12.69 -2.17
N PHE A 185 18.07 -12.05 -1.91
CA PHE A 185 16.79 -12.58 -2.34
C PHE A 185 16.03 -11.60 -3.23
N GLY A 186 15.65 -12.05 -4.43
CA GLY A 186 14.84 -11.29 -5.38
C GLY A 186 15.08 -11.76 -6.82
N PRO A 187 14.46 -11.11 -7.82
CA PRO A 187 13.63 -9.91 -7.70
C PRO A 187 12.28 -10.13 -6.99
N LEU A 188 11.82 -9.13 -6.24
CA LEU A 188 10.54 -9.15 -5.53
C LEU A 188 9.38 -8.74 -6.46
N ASN A 189 8.40 -9.64 -6.60
CA ASN A 189 7.16 -9.37 -7.35
C ASN A 189 6.03 -8.77 -6.50
N SER A 190 6.17 -8.83 -5.17
CA SER A 190 5.21 -8.30 -4.19
C SER A 190 5.71 -6.98 -3.62
N ASP A 191 4.91 -6.31 -2.77
CA ASP A 191 5.37 -5.18 -1.93
C ASP A 191 5.62 -3.88 -2.72
N ASP A 192 4.84 -3.65 -3.78
CA ASP A 192 4.92 -2.47 -4.65
C ASP A 192 4.82 -1.14 -3.89
N ASP A 193 3.86 -1.07 -2.98
CA ASP A 193 3.56 0.12 -2.18
C ASP A 193 4.65 0.42 -1.13
N ASN A 194 5.23 -0.64 -0.57
CA ASN A 194 6.34 -0.58 0.37
C ASN A 194 7.62 -0.05 -0.30
N PHE A 195 7.96 -0.56 -1.49
CA PHE A 195 9.09 -0.03 -2.24
C PHE A 195 8.89 1.45 -2.57
N LEU A 196 7.71 1.82 -3.09
CA LEU A 196 7.42 3.20 -3.45
C LEU A 196 7.56 4.14 -2.24
N THR A 197 7.02 3.75 -1.08
CA THR A 197 7.14 4.52 0.16
C THR A 197 8.60 4.73 0.56
N ARG A 198 9.41 3.65 0.55
CA ARG A 198 10.84 3.75 0.88
C ARG A 198 11.62 4.58 -0.12
N TRP A 199 11.35 4.43 -1.41
CA TRP A 199 12.00 5.20 -2.46
C TRP A 199 11.74 6.70 -2.31
N VAL A 200 10.47 7.09 -2.14
CA VAL A 200 10.07 8.49 -1.95
C VAL A 200 10.77 9.08 -0.73
N THR A 201 10.79 8.36 0.39
CA THR A 201 11.49 8.79 1.61
C THR A 201 12.99 8.94 1.37
N LYS A 202 13.61 7.98 0.66
CA LYS A 202 15.06 7.97 0.37
C LYS A 202 15.51 9.13 -0.51
N GLU A 203 14.71 9.46 -1.51
CA GLU A 203 15.00 10.55 -2.46
C GLU A 203 14.60 11.93 -1.89
N GLY A 204 14.26 12.02 -0.60
CA GLY A 204 14.00 13.28 0.11
C GLY A 204 12.64 13.92 -0.17
N TRP A 205 11.70 13.16 -0.76
CA TRP A 205 10.34 13.64 -0.96
C TRP A 205 9.51 13.53 0.32
N GLU A 206 8.62 14.50 0.55
CA GLU A 206 7.66 14.41 1.64
C GLU A 206 6.52 13.45 1.28
N ILE A 207 6.08 12.71 2.31
CA ILE A 207 4.89 11.88 2.26
C ILE A 207 3.81 12.54 3.11
N LYS A 208 2.58 12.59 2.61
CA LYS A 208 1.43 13.07 3.38
C LYS A 208 0.26 12.09 3.31
N ILE A 209 -0.60 12.12 4.31
CA ILE A 209 -1.86 11.38 4.29
C ILE A 209 -3.01 12.36 4.38
N GLN A 210 -3.87 12.35 3.36
CA GLN A 210 -5.06 13.18 3.35
C GLN A 210 -6.15 12.52 4.21
N ASP A 211 -6.38 13.10 5.39
CA ASP A 211 -7.41 12.68 6.35
C ASP A 211 -8.63 13.60 6.31
N THR A 212 -9.34 13.57 5.19
CA THR A 212 -10.64 14.22 5.08
C THR A 212 -11.72 13.19 4.81
N TYR A 213 -12.96 13.58 5.08
CA TYR A 213 -14.10 12.76 4.71
C TYR A 213 -14.13 12.52 3.19
N GLU A 214 -13.85 13.52 2.36
CA GLU A 214 -13.89 13.38 0.89
C GLU A 214 -12.75 12.54 0.32
N ALA A 215 -11.56 12.59 0.94
CA ALA A 215 -10.43 11.71 0.64
C ALA A 215 -10.58 10.30 1.22
N THR A 216 -11.74 9.93 1.79
CA THR A 216 -11.92 8.58 2.35
C THR A 216 -12.22 7.56 1.27
N VAL A 217 -11.31 6.60 1.15
CA VAL A 217 -11.41 5.45 0.27
C VAL A 217 -12.18 4.33 0.95
N LYS A 218 -13.18 3.78 0.26
CA LYS A 218 -13.92 2.61 0.73
C LYS A 218 -13.37 1.34 0.07
N THR A 219 -13.05 0.33 0.86
CA THR A 219 -12.57 -0.99 0.38
C THR A 219 -13.43 -2.11 0.94
N THR A 220 -13.62 -3.16 0.16
CA THR A 220 -14.15 -4.43 0.68
C THR A 220 -13.02 -5.22 1.34
N LEU A 221 -13.38 -6.12 2.27
CA LEU A 221 -12.43 -7.01 2.93
C LEU A 221 -12.57 -8.44 2.41
N GLY A 222 -11.48 -9.19 2.50
CA GLY A 222 -11.46 -10.61 2.13
C GLY A 222 -12.40 -11.44 3.00
N GLN A 223 -12.98 -12.49 2.41
CA GLN A 223 -13.74 -13.51 3.14
C GLN A 223 -12.82 -14.27 4.10
N GLN A 224 -13.42 -14.93 5.11
CA GLN A 224 -12.78 -15.60 6.25
C GLN A 224 -11.41 -16.26 5.94
N HIS A 225 -11.37 -17.23 5.02
CA HIS A 225 -10.13 -17.96 4.66
C HIS A 225 -9.10 -17.08 3.92
N LYS A 226 -9.57 -16.12 3.11
CA LYS A 226 -8.70 -15.18 2.40
C LYS A 226 -8.07 -14.17 3.36
N PHE A 227 -8.77 -13.80 4.42
CA PHE A 227 -8.29 -12.81 5.39
C PHE A 227 -7.04 -13.28 6.14
N ILE A 228 -7.00 -14.54 6.60
CA ILE A 228 -5.81 -15.10 7.26
C ILE A 228 -4.62 -15.13 6.29
N GLY A 229 -4.84 -15.60 5.06
CA GLY A 229 -3.81 -15.60 4.01
C GLY A 229 -3.34 -14.18 3.66
N GLN A 230 -4.22 -13.18 3.72
CA GLN A 230 -3.85 -11.77 3.57
C GLN A 230 -2.98 -11.30 4.75
N CYS A 231 -3.34 -11.62 6.00
CA CYS A 231 -2.54 -11.28 7.18
C CYS A 231 -1.14 -11.91 7.13
N LEU A 232 -1.03 -13.19 6.77
CA LEU A 232 0.26 -13.86 6.61
C LEU A 232 1.11 -13.26 5.48
N ARG A 233 0.46 -12.77 4.42
CA ARG A 233 1.16 -12.05 3.35
C ARG A 233 1.69 -10.71 3.86
N TRP A 234 0.85 -9.92 4.52
CA TRP A 234 1.22 -8.62 5.09
C TRP A 234 2.31 -8.74 6.16
N ALA A 235 2.27 -9.78 6.99
CA ALA A 235 3.33 -10.05 7.97
C ALA A 235 4.68 -10.29 7.27
N ARG A 236 4.72 -11.17 6.25
CA ARG A 236 5.94 -11.43 5.48
C ARG A 236 6.48 -10.19 4.77
N THR A 237 5.58 -9.39 4.16
CA THR A 237 5.93 -8.11 3.54
C THR A 237 6.54 -7.15 4.54
N THR A 238 5.93 -7.02 5.73
CA THR A 238 6.42 -6.12 6.79
C THR A 238 7.83 -6.49 7.20
N TYR A 239 8.12 -7.78 7.42
CA TYR A 239 9.49 -8.21 7.73
C TYR A 239 10.48 -7.85 6.63
N ARG A 240 10.19 -8.19 5.37
CA ARG A 240 11.08 -7.90 4.23
C ARG A 240 11.32 -6.40 4.06
N SER A 241 10.25 -5.62 4.04
CA SER A 241 10.31 -4.17 3.80
C SER A 241 11.01 -3.44 4.94
N ASN A 242 10.66 -3.74 6.20
CA ASN A 242 11.25 -3.06 7.35
C ASN A 242 12.74 -3.36 7.48
N LEU A 243 13.17 -4.60 7.20
CA LEU A 243 14.59 -4.95 7.13
C LEU A 243 15.33 -4.09 6.09
N CYS A 244 14.72 -3.88 4.91
CA CYS A 244 15.29 -2.99 3.90
C CYS A 244 15.31 -1.52 4.38
N SER A 245 14.22 -1.01 4.97
CA SER A 245 14.13 0.37 5.51
C SER A 245 15.22 0.65 6.55
N LEU A 246 15.44 -0.29 7.47
CA LEU A 246 16.38 -0.15 8.56
C LEU A 246 17.81 -0.37 8.06
N LEU A 247 18.11 -1.53 7.48
CA LEU A 247 19.50 -1.93 7.26
C LEU A 247 20.07 -1.37 5.95
N THR A 248 19.33 -1.50 4.86
CA THR A 248 19.83 -1.22 3.51
C THR A 248 19.64 0.24 3.12
N ASP A 249 18.42 0.76 3.33
CA ASP A 249 18.06 2.11 2.93
C ASP A 249 18.39 3.15 4.01
N ARG A 250 18.41 2.73 5.29
CA ARG A 250 18.63 3.57 6.48
C ARG A 250 17.71 4.79 6.56
N THR A 251 16.61 4.79 5.79
CA THR A 251 15.67 5.90 5.67
C THR A 251 14.86 6.11 6.95
N ALA A 252 14.66 5.05 7.72
CA ALA A 252 13.95 5.11 8.99
C ALA A 252 14.70 5.98 10.03
N TYR A 253 16.03 6.02 9.96
CA TYR A 253 16.87 6.70 10.97
C TYR A 253 17.05 8.19 10.72
N ALA A 254 16.95 8.65 9.47
CA ALA A 254 17.21 10.04 9.12
C ALA A 254 15.98 10.95 9.22
N ALA A 255 14.75 10.39 9.19
CA ALA A 255 13.54 11.19 8.99
C ALA A 255 12.29 10.72 9.77
N LEU A 256 12.31 9.57 10.46
CA LEU A 256 11.08 8.93 10.95
C LEU A 256 11.19 8.42 12.41
N THR A 257 11.46 9.31 13.36
CA THR A 257 11.65 8.95 14.78
C THR A 257 10.48 8.14 15.32
N PHE A 258 9.23 8.55 15.10
CA PHE A 258 8.05 7.84 15.63
C PHE A 258 7.80 6.49 14.94
N TYR A 259 8.25 6.32 13.71
CA TYR A 259 8.18 5.03 13.03
C TYR A 259 9.15 4.01 13.64
N VAL A 260 10.37 4.44 13.96
CA VAL A 260 11.35 3.54 14.59
C VAL A 260 10.93 3.19 16.02
N THR A 261 10.34 4.13 16.76
CA THR A 261 9.86 3.87 18.12
C THR A 261 8.67 2.92 18.17
N ASP A 262 7.70 3.04 17.25
CA ASP A 262 6.56 2.13 17.13
C ASP A 262 7.01 0.69 16.82
N TRP A 263 8.07 0.53 16.01
CA TRP A 263 8.55 -0.79 15.61
C TRP A 263 9.51 -1.44 16.62
N THR A 264 10.44 -0.67 17.17
CA THR A 264 11.44 -1.18 18.14
C THR A 264 10.92 -1.22 19.57
N GLY A 265 9.78 -0.59 19.85
CA GLY A 265 9.23 -0.43 21.19
C GLY A 265 10.09 0.47 22.09
N ARG A 266 11.08 1.18 21.55
CA ARG A 266 11.97 2.08 22.30
C ARG A 266 12.01 3.45 21.66
N LYS A 267 12.03 4.49 22.49
CA LYS A 267 12.36 5.84 22.06
C LYS A 267 13.84 5.89 21.68
N LEU A 268 14.15 6.24 20.43
CA LEU A 268 15.53 6.56 20.05
C LEU A 268 15.82 7.98 20.51
N ASP A 269 16.49 8.11 21.64
CA ASP A 269 16.95 9.42 22.15
C ASP A 269 18.32 9.81 21.54
N ASN A 270 19.06 8.87 20.92
CA ASN A 270 20.31 9.11 20.21
C ASN A 270 20.42 8.19 18.96
N PRO A 271 20.64 8.70 17.73
CA PRO A 271 20.74 7.89 16.51
C PRO A 271 21.91 6.88 16.49
N ASP A 272 22.94 7.07 17.32
CA ASP A 272 24.14 6.23 17.33
C ASP A 272 24.07 5.02 18.30
N GLU A 273 23.04 4.92 19.14
CA GLU A 273 22.93 3.89 20.18
C GLU A 273 21.89 2.81 19.78
N ILE A 274 22.21 2.01 18.77
CA ILE A 274 21.27 1.00 18.23
C ILE A 274 21.57 -0.38 18.81
N SER A 275 20.65 -0.88 19.64
CA SER A 275 20.63 -2.28 20.10
C SER A 275 19.44 -3.02 19.47
N PHE A 276 19.73 -3.97 18.56
CA PHE A 276 18.71 -4.78 17.90
C PHE A 276 18.19 -5.86 18.87
N SER A 277 16.93 -5.75 19.29
CA SER A 277 16.24 -6.84 20.00
C SER A 277 15.43 -7.66 18.99
N PHE A 278 15.99 -8.78 18.55
CA PHE A 278 15.27 -9.74 17.70
C PHE A 278 14.44 -10.68 18.57
N ALA A 279 13.11 -10.63 18.45
CA ALA A 279 12.25 -11.69 19.00
C ALA A 279 11.92 -12.69 17.87
N LEU A 280 12.67 -13.79 17.82
CA LEU A 280 12.32 -14.95 16.99
C LEU A 280 11.34 -15.82 17.80
N SER A 281 10.05 -15.83 17.43
CA SER A 281 9.12 -16.87 17.91
C SER A 281 9.20 -18.04 16.95
N VAL A 282 9.83 -19.13 17.38
CA VAL A 282 9.88 -20.39 16.64
C VAL A 282 8.91 -21.34 17.32
N ASP A 283 7.91 -21.82 16.60
CA ASP A 283 6.99 -22.86 17.10
C ASP A 283 7.76 -24.18 17.25
N GLY A 284 8.26 -24.44 18.46
CA GLY A 284 8.83 -25.73 18.85
C GLY A 284 7.75 -26.66 19.38
N VAL A 285 7.46 -27.71 18.63
CA VAL A 285 6.64 -28.87 19.02
C VAL A 285 7.03 -29.34 20.44
N PRO A 286 6.08 -29.66 21.34
CA PRO A 286 6.41 -30.12 22.68
C PRO A 286 7.01 -31.53 22.62
N VAL A 287 8.32 -31.65 22.87
CA VAL A 287 8.95 -32.93 23.20
C VAL A 287 8.72 -33.17 24.70
N LYS A 288 7.89 -34.16 25.03
CA LYS A 288 7.69 -34.62 26.41
C LYS A 288 9.03 -35.05 27.02
N GLY A 289 9.36 -34.50 28.20
CA GLY A 289 10.14 -35.23 29.20
C GLY A 289 11.56 -34.77 29.55
N LYS A 290 11.94 -33.50 29.39
CA LYS A 290 13.17 -32.96 30.03
C LYS A 290 12.99 -31.53 30.54
N GLU A 291 13.40 -31.29 31.78
CA GLU A 291 13.37 -29.98 32.47
C GLU A 291 14.18 -28.90 31.74
N PRO A 292 13.78 -27.61 31.83
CA PRO A 292 14.44 -26.53 31.12
C PRO A 292 15.74 -26.11 31.82
N VAL A 293 16.88 -26.39 31.18
CA VAL A 293 18.19 -25.87 31.60
C VAL A 293 18.30 -24.39 31.22
N ASN A 294 18.45 -23.55 32.25
CA ASN A 294 18.76 -22.11 32.19
C ASN A 294 20.04 -21.84 31.37
N ARG A 295 19.92 -21.50 30.08
CA ARG A 295 21.09 -21.15 29.23
C ARG A 295 20.85 -20.03 28.21
N ALA A 296 20.01 -19.05 28.54
CA ALA A 296 19.71 -17.91 27.64
C ALA A 296 20.27 -16.55 28.09
N GLN A 297 21.19 -16.49 29.06
CA GLN A 297 21.68 -15.21 29.62
C GLN A 297 23.16 -14.85 29.36
N LYS A 298 23.89 -15.53 28.47
CA LYS A 298 25.35 -15.30 28.38
C LYS A 298 26.01 -15.04 27.03
N THR A 299 25.28 -14.69 25.98
CA THR A 299 25.95 -14.37 24.69
C THR A 299 25.32 -13.16 23.98
N ILE A 300 25.42 -11.99 24.60
CA ILE A 300 25.36 -10.69 23.91
C ILE A 300 26.48 -9.80 24.49
N ARG A 301 27.72 -10.16 24.17
CA ARG A 301 28.84 -9.23 24.08
C ARG A 301 29.68 -9.71 22.90
N THR A 302 29.94 -8.79 21.98
CA THR A 302 30.71 -8.97 20.74
C THR A 302 29.93 -9.58 19.57
N ILE A 303 29.32 -8.72 18.75
CA ILE A 303 29.51 -8.52 17.29
C ILE A 303 28.72 -7.26 16.92
#